data_AF-A0A2I1YG00-F1
#
_entry.id   AF-A0A2I1YG00-F1
#
_cell.length_a   1.000
_cell.length_b   1.000
_cell.length_c   1.000
_cell.angle_alpha   90.00
_cell.angle_beta   90.00
_cell.angle_gamma   90.00
#
_symmetry.space_group_name_H-M   'P 1'
#
loop_
_entity.id
_entity.type
_entity.pdbx_description
1 polymer ?
#
loop_
_entity_poly.entity_id
_entity_poly.type
_entity_poly.pdbx_seq_one_letter_code
_entity_poly.pdbx_strand_id
1 'polypeptide(L)' 'MIRALIRNPDTGQRRWFAFPLYFGKLVEIGFSGDFNDIVEVVEVDGTNRFGTGYCTLNELEDLNKIAEGYY' A
#
# COMPACT_ATOMS: atom_id res chain seq x y z
N MET A 1 -12.31 4.01 7.92
CA MET A 1 -11.14 4.59 7.22
C MET A 1 -10.18 3.44 6.99
N ILE A 2 -9.74 3.22 5.75
CA ILE A 2 -8.81 2.12 5.42
C ILE A 2 -7.39 2.63 5.51
N ARG A 3 -6.50 1.85 6.13
CA ARG A 3 -5.07 2.12 6.16
C ARG A 3 -4.26 0.83 6.08
N ALA A 4 -3.06 0.89 5.52
CA ALA A 4 -2.15 -0.24 5.46
C ALA A 4 -0.76 0.13 6.00
N LEU A 5 -0.13 -0.80 6.70
CA LEU A 5 1.27 -0.71 7.09
C LEU A 5 2.11 -1.26 5.93
N ILE A 6 2.75 -0.34 5.20
CA ILE A 6 3.55 -0.67 4.03
C ILE A 6 5.01 -0.66 4.44
N ARG A 7 5.73 -1.72 4.06
CA ARG A 7 7.16 -1.89 4.27
C ARG A 7 7.89 -1.95 2.93
N ASN A 8 9.01 -1.25 2.86
CA ASN A 8 10.01 -1.44 1.84
C ASN A 8 10.84 -2.69 2.17
N PRO A 9 10.83 -3.74 1.34
CA PRO A 9 11.50 -4.98 1.66
C PRO A 9 13.02 -4.87 1.57
N ASP A 10 13.55 -3.95 0.75
CA ASP A 10 14.99 -3.73 0.56
C ASP A 10 15.62 -2.97 1.73
N THR A 11 14.91 -1.95 2.24
CA THR A 11 15.44 -1.08 3.31
C THR A 11 14.90 -1.41 4.69
N GLY A 12 13.80 -2.18 4.76
CA GLY A 12 13.09 -2.47 6.00
C GLY A 12 12.26 -1.30 6.56
N GLN A 13 12.31 -0.11 5.94
CA GLN A 13 11.51 1.04 6.36
C GLN A 13 10.03 0.74 6.19
N ARG A 14 9.20 1.17 7.15
CA ARG A 14 7.75 0.94 7.10
C ARG A 14 6.96 2.08 7.70
N ARG A 15 5.76 2.31 7.17
CA ARG A 15 4.87 3.37 7.64
C ARG A 15 3.40 3.04 7.34
N TRP A 16 2.52 3.57 8.18
CA TRP A 16 1.08 3.54 7.94
C TRP A 16 0.66 4.58 6.90
N PHE A 17 -0.11 4.14 5.91
CA PHE A 17 -0.70 5.01 4.90
C PHE A 17 -2.22 4.85 4.87
N ALA A 18 -2.93 5.96 4.79
CA ALA A 18 -4.37 5.99 4.62
C ALA A 18 -4.74 5.89 3.13
N PHE A 19 -5.82 5.15 2.84
CA PHE A 19 -6.35 4.98 1.49
C PHE A 19 -7.61 5.84 1.29
N PRO A 20 -7.81 6.43 0.09
CA PRO A 20 -6.99 6.28 -1.10
C PRO A 20 -5.62 7.00 -1.00
N LEU A 21 -4.57 6.29 -1.40
CA LEU A 21 -3.17 6.66 -1.31
C LEU A 21 -2.65 7.08 -2.68
N TYR A 22 -2.16 8.31 -2.77
CA TYR A 22 -1.28 8.72 -3.87
C TYR A 22 0.11 8.09 -3.69
N PHE A 23 0.52 7.19 -4.58
CA PHE A 23 1.77 6.43 -4.46
C PHE A 23 3.05 7.24 -4.47
N GLY A 24 3.03 8.49 -4.96
CA GLY A 24 4.17 9.40 -4.79
C GLY A 24 4.52 9.67 -3.32
N LYS A 25 3.62 9.39 -2.36
CA LYS A 25 3.93 9.46 -0.92
C LYS A 25 4.84 8.33 -0.42
N LEU A 26 5.01 7.26 -1.19
CA LEU A 26 5.88 6.14 -0.80
C LEU A 26 7.37 6.48 -0.89
N VAL A 27 7.72 7.66 -1.44
CA VAL A 27 9.07 8.24 -1.32
C VAL A 27 9.50 8.39 0.14
N GLU A 28 8.56 8.55 1.08
CA GLU A 28 8.84 8.60 2.52
C GLU A 28 9.43 7.31 3.09
N ILE A 29 9.30 6.18 2.37
CA ILE A 29 9.88 4.88 2.73
C ILE A 29 10.81 4.33 1.62
N GLY A 30 11.29 5.20 0.74
CA GLY A 30 12.31 4.88 -0.26
C GLY A 30 11.82 4.28 -1.58
N PHE A 31 10.55 4.43 -1.94
CA PHE A 31 10.04 4.05 -3.27
C PHE A 31 10.00 5.22 -4.24
N SER A 32 10.04 4.90 -5.54
CA SER A 32 9.88 5.89 -6.60
C SER A 32 8.40 6.23 -6.84
N GLY A 33 7.50 5.29 -6.51
CA GLY A 33 6.07 5.38 -6.80
C GLY A 33 5.72 4.79 -8.17
N ASP A 34 6.61 4.02 -8.79
CA ASP A 34 6.37 3.31 -10.04
C ASP A 34 5.41 2.13 -9.80
N PHE A 35 4.47 1.91 -10.72
CA PHE A 35 3.48 0.84 -10.58
C PHE A 35 4.09 -0.57 -10.47
N ASN A 36 5.33 -0.75 -10.91
CA ASN A 36 6.10 -1.99 -10.78
C ASN A 36 6.90 -2.11 -9.48
N ASP A 37 6.95 -1.07 -8.64
CA ASP A 37 7.62 -1.13 -7.34
C ASP A 37 6.96 -2.22 -6.48
N ILE A 38 7.77 -3.13 -5.93
CA ILE A 38 7.31 -4.21 -5.05
C ILE A 38 7.37 -3.74 -3.60
N VAL A 39 6.23 -3.77 -2.93
CA VAL A 39 6.09 -3.43 -1.52
C VAL A 39 5.64 -4.65 -0.72
N GLU A 40 5.86 -4.62 0.58
CA GLU A 40 5.25 -5.57 1.52
C GLU A 40 4.12 -4.89 2.29
N VAL A 41 2.90 -5.40 2.14
CA VAL A 41 1.76 -5.02 2.97
C VAL A 41 1.78 -5.89 4.22
N VAL A 42 2.22 -5.30 5.34
CA VAL A 42 2.40 -6.01 6.61
C VAL A 42 1.07 -6.19 7.35
N GLU A 43 0.22 -5.17 7.30
CA GLU A 43 -1.05 -5.14 8.02
C GLU A 43 -2.05 -4.22 7.30
N VAL A 44 -3.32 -4.57 7.34
CA VAL A 44 -4.43 -3.76 6.81
C VAL A 44 -5.46 -3.56 7.91
N ASP A 45 -5.86 -2.30 8.11
CA ASP A 45 -6.88 -1.90 9.07
C ASP A 45 -8.04 -1.21 8.32
N GLY A 46 -9.27 -1.50 8.77
CA GLY A 46 -10.50 -0.97 8.17
C GLY A 46 -11.10 -1.79 7.03
N THR A 47 -10.48 -2.89 6.61
CA THR A 47 -11.07 -3.86 5.66
C THR A 47 -10.42 -5.24 5.77
N ASN A 48 -11.16 -6.30 5.44
CA ASN A 48 -10.66 -7.66 5.26
C ASN A 48 -10.61 -8.09 3.78
N ARG A 49 -10.90 -7.16 2.86
CA ARG A 49 -11.03 -7.42 1.42
C ARG A 49 -9.71 -7.34 0.65
N PHE A 50 -8.60 -7.07 1.36
CA PHE A 50 -7.28 -6.95 0.79
C PHE A 50 -6.29 -7.75 1.64
N GLY A 51 -5.41 -8.50 0.98
CA GLY A 51 -4.46 -9.41 1.65
C GLY A 51 -3.18 -8.71 2.12
N THR A 52 -2.48 -9.34 3.07
CA THR A 52 -1.12 -8.98 3.45
C THR A 52 -0.11 -9.81 2.66
N GLY A 53 1.09 -9.27 2.43
CA GLY A 53 2.17 -9.93 1.69
C GLY A 53 2.85 -9.00 0.69
N TYR A 54 3.66 -9.58 -0.19
CA TYR A 54 4.32 -8.83 -1.26
C TYR A 54 3.33 -8.55 -2.39
N CYS A 55 3.29 -7.31 -2.85
CA CYS A 55 2.53 -6.92 -4.03
C CYS A 55 3.22 -5.77 -4.76
N THR A 56 2.87 -5.60 -6.02
CA THR A 56 3.21 -4.40 -6.80
C THR A 56 2.33 -3.23 -6.40
N LEU A 57 2.75 -1.99 -6.70
CA LEU A 57 1.87 -0.82 -6.53
C LEU A 57 0.63 -0.90 -7.43
N ASN A 58 0.73 -1.53 -8.59
CA ASN A 58 -0.44 -1.80 -9.44
C ASN A 58 -1.49 -2.68 -8.74
N GLU A 59 -1.07 -3.71 -8.00
CA GLU A 59 -1.98 -4.54 -7.20
C GLU A 59 -2.48 -3.78 -5.96
N LEU A 60 -1.63 -2.94 -5.35
CA LEU A 60 -2.02 -2.08 -4.23
C LEU A 60 -3.11 -1.07 -4.60
N GLU A 61 -3.25 -0.73 -5.89
CA GLU A 61 -4.32 0.12 -6.39
C GLU A 61 -5.72 -0.48 -6.15
N ASP A 62 -5.84 -1.79 -6.00
CA ASP A 62 -7.11 -2.39 -5.63
C ASP A 62 -7.55 -1.97 -4.22
N LEU A 63 -6.61 -1.67 -3.32
CA LEU A 63 -6.94 -1.10 -2.01
C LEU A 63 -7.44 0.35 -2.11
N ASN A 64 -6.97 1.13 -3.09
CA ASN A 64 -7.52 2.46 -3.42
C ASN A 64 -8.98 2.32 -3.85
N LYS A 65 -9.26 1.41 -4.80
CA LYS A 65 -10.62 1.15 -5.29
C LYS A 65 -11.57 0.72 -4.17
N ILE A 66 -11.12 -0.14 -3.26
CA ILE A 66 -11.91 -0.57 -2.09
C ILE A 66 -12.21 0.64 -1.18
N ALA A 67 -11.23 1.52 -0.93
CA ALA A 67 -11.41 2.71 -0.10
C ALA A 67 -12.36 3.74 -0.71
N GLU A 68 -12.38 3.84 -2.05
CA GLU A 68 -13.30 4.70 -2.81
C GLU A 68 -14.72 4.10 -2.94
N GLY A 69 -14.92 2.84 -2.56
CA GLY A 69 -16.22 2.18 -2.62
C GLY A 69 -16.57 1.58 -3.99
N TYR A 70 -15.58 1.31 -4.84
CA TYR A 70 -15.78 0.67 -6.15
C TYR A 70 -16.09 -0.84 -6.07
N TYR A 71 -16.35 -1.38 -4.87
CA TYR A 71 -16.44 -2.80 -4.61
C TYR A 71 -17.40 -3.12 -3.46
#